data_AF-C8X9N9-F1
#
_entry.id   AF-C8X9N9-F1
#
_cell.length_a   1.000
_cell.length_b   1.000
_cell.length_c   1.000
_cell.angle_alpha   90.00
_cell.angle_beta   90.00
_cell.angle_gamma   90.00
#
_symmetry.space_group_name_H-M   'P 1'
#
loop_
_entity.id
_entity.type
_entity.pdbx_description
1 polymer ?
#
loop_
_entity_poly.entity_id
_entity_poly.type
_entity_poly.pdbx_seq_one_letter_code
_entity_poly.pdbx_strand_id
1 'polypeptide(L)'
;MRRVAHEDAARTEIAVRRSTVRTPEPAAGLPADLARLQRAAGNRAVAAHLDRVVQRHLEPTMPAEVGQSTETTDPSLAEPTTTNAVEPGTGTGTGTGGTAPATPSRQAQVYAKLNTTDTGRWALGVIDKWKIPVDYNFAGVGSFHQAGKIFVNRSLSIDAATLVTMHEAQHADTFKSGRAADVSSLPRADYIAKKIADEAEAVVRQIEGSVPMTARGASLAGSGITQGLIDRYRAAFYAKRDQLEAADPTMSRAEINRLCRIHARDTEVTSWFTDGTFVTSTGGAANVTYSQHYGKTWDDARTPPSPAPAGGAG
;
A
#
# COMPACT_ATOMS: atom_id res chain seq x y z
N MET A 1 58.20 8.85 -42.13
CA MET A 1 59.55 9.42 -41.91
C MET A 1 59.45 10.94 -42.00
N ARG A 2 59.26 11.65 -40.88
CA ARG A 2 60.28 12.41 -40.09
C ARG A 2 61.00 13.53 -40.86
N ARG A 3 60.69 14.79 -40.51
CA ARG A 3 61.60 15.93 -40.23
C ARG A 3 60.89 16.85 -39.19
N VAL A 4 61.42 17.05 -37.97
CA VAL A 4 62.30 18.16 -37.46
C VAL A 4 61.49 19.47 -37.26
N ALA A 5 61.50 20.28 -36.19
CA ALA A 5 62.36 20.56 -35.01
C ALA A 5 61.47 21.25 -33.90
N HIS A 6 61.80 21.16 -32.59
CA HIS A 6 62.31 22.22 -31.68
C HIS A 6 61.52 23.57 -31.72
N GLU A 7 61.15 24.24 -30.61
CA GLU A 7 61.93 24.56 -29.41
C GLU A 7 61.07 25.30 -28.35
N ASP A 8 61.56 25.30 -27.10
CA ASP A 8 61.07 25.96 -25.89
C ASP A 8 61.23 27.50 -25.87
N ALA A 9 60.39 28.19 -25.09
CA ALA A 9 60.70 29.40 -24.31
C ALA A 9 59.54 29.71 -23.33
N ALA A 10 59.63 29.39 -22.02
CA ALA A 10 60.31 30.09 -20.93
C ALA A 10 59.49 31.20 -20.22
N ARG A 11 58.98 30.81 -19.03
CA ARG A 11 58.93 31.51 -17.73
C ARG A 11 58.38 32.93 -17.61
N THR A 12 57.38 33.09 -16.71
CA THR A 12 57.44 34.09 -15.64
C THR A 12 56.69 33.59 -14.39
N GLU A 13 57.42 33.46 -13.27
CA GLU A 13 56.90 33.32 -11.92
C GLU A 13 56.42 34.68 -11.40
N ILE A 14 55.24 34.75 -10.77
CA ILE A 14 54.97 35.70 -9.68
C ILE A 14 54.15 34.96 -8.60
N ALA A 15 54.74 34.92 -7.41
CA ALA A 15 54.25 34.27 -6.20
C ALA A 15 53.23 35.13 -5.44
N VAL A 16 52.18 34.53 -4.86
CA VAL A 16 51.50 35.07 -3.67
C VAL A 16 51.06 33.93 -2.72
N ARG A 17 51.80 33.85 -1.61
CA ARG A 17 51.42 33.47 -0.23
C ARG A 17 50.50 32.25 0.02
N ARG A 18 51.12 31.20 0.55
CA ARG A 18 50.50 30.17 1.40
C ARG A 18 49.87 30.80 2.64
N SER A 19 48.56 30.59 2.83
CA SER A 19 47.91 30.61 4.14
C SER A 19 47.48 29.18 4.45
N THR A 20 48.07 28.61 5.51
CA THR A 20 47.76 27.29 6.03
C THR A 20 46.40 27.31 6.73
N VAL A 21 45.35 26.80 6.07
CA VAL A 21 44.15 26.34 6.77
C VAL A 21 44.24 24.82 6.85
N ARG A 22 44.56 24.36 8.06
CA ARG A 22 44.49 22.98 8.49
C ARG A 22 43.03 22.52 8.34
N THR A 23 42.77 21.58 7.45
CA THR A 23 41.55 20.77 7.48
C THR A 23 41.55 20.00 8.81
N PRO A 24 40.51 20.08 9.65
CA PRO A 24 40.40 19.16 10.76
C PRO A 24 40.12 17.76 10.21
N GLU A 25 40.96 16.80 10.60
CA GLU A 25 40.63 15.37 10.51
C GLU A 25 39.24 15.13 11.13
N PRO A 26 38.39 14.28 10.55
CA PRO A 26 37.17 13.86 11.22
C PRO A 26 37.56 13.06 12.47
N ALA A 27 37.23 13.63 13.62
CA ALA A 27 37.36 12.99 14.92
C ALA A 27 36.62 11.64 14.92
N ALA A 28 37.28 10.67 15.52
CA ALA A 28 36.90 9.28 15.61
C ALA A 28 35.46 9.05 16.13
N GLY A 29 34.82 8.08 15.49
CA GLY A 29 33.56 7.40 15.80
C GLY A 29 32.93 7.63 17.17
N LEU A 30 31.73 8.22 17.16
CA LEU A 30 30.68 7.79 18.07
C LEU A 30 30.23 6.39 17.61
N PRO A 31 30.26 5.36 18.47
CA PRO A 31 29.87 4.02 18.09
C PRO A 31 28.39 4.02 17.69
N ALA A 32 28.07 3.30 16.61
CA ALA A 32 26.71 3.09 16.08
C ALA A 32 25.69 2.67 17.18
N ASP A 33 26.18 2.18 18.31
CA ASP A 33 25.43 1.84 19.51
C ASP A 33 24.73 3.03 20.18
N LEU A 34 25.28 4.26 20.14
CA LEU A 34 24.63 5.42 20.77
C LEU A 34 23.41 5.90 19.96
N ALA A 35 23.53 5.90 18.62
CA ALA A 35 22.41 6.18 17.72
C ALA A 35 21.36 5.06 17.74
N ARG A 36 21.79 3.80 17.94
CA ARG A 36 20.90 2.65 18.15
C ARG A 36 20.19 2.73 19.51
N LEU A 37 20.86 3.19 20.56
CA LEU A 37 20.31 3.44 21.89
C LEU A 37 19.34 4.62 21.92
N GLN A 38 19.64 5.72 21.22
CA GLN A 38 18.71 6.85 21.05
C GLN A 38 17.47 6.46 20.25
N ARG A 39 17.61 5.65 19.18
CA ARG A 39 16.47 5.06 18.46
C ARG A 39 15.67 4.09 19.31
N ALA A 40 16.33 3.24 20.11
CA ALA A 40 15.65 2.30 21.00
C ALA A 40 14.99 2.97 22.22
N ALA A 41 15.50 4.11 22.68
CA ALA A 41 14.88 4.92 23.73
C ALA A 41 13.68 5.72 23.18
N GLY A 42 13.81 6.30 21.97
CA GLY A 42 12.70 6.94 21.26
C GLY A 42 11.56 5.97 20.95
N ASN A 43 11.88 4.78 20.43
CA ASN A 43 10.89 3.74 20.14
C ASN A 43 10.20 3.22 21.41
N ARG A 44 10.89 3.18 22.57
CA ARG A 44 10.28 2.85 23.86
C ARG A 44 9.35 3.94 24.39
N ALA A 45 9.71 5.21 24.21
CA ALA A 45 8.85 6.33 24.60
C ALA A 45 7.58 6.41 23.72
N VAL A 46 7.73 6.15 22.41
CA VAL A 46 6.61 6.04 21.47
C VAL A 46 5.76 4.81 21.80
N ALA A 47 6.34 3.64 22.04
CA ALA A 47 5.60 2.45 22.46
C ALA A 47 4.84 2.65 23.78
N ALA A 48 5.44 3.31 24.78
CA ALA A 48 4.76 3.61 26.05
C ALA A 48 3.68 4.71 25.93
N HIS A 49 3.74 5.55 24.90
CA HIS A 49 2.67 6.48 24.55
C HIS A 49 1.54 5.77 23.78
N LEU A 50 1.90 4.91 22.82
CA LEU A 50 0.98 4.07 22.06
C LEU A 50 0.21 3.10 22.98
N ASP A 51 0.88 2.43 23.91
CA ASP A 51 0.23 1.57 24.91
C ASP A 51 -0.81 2.35 25.74
N ARG A 52 -0.52 3.61 26.11
CA ARG A 52 -1.47 4.46 26.87
C ARG A 52 -2.63 5.00 26.04
N VAL A 53 -2.47 5.16 24.73
CA VAL A 53 -3.54 5.59 23.82
C VAL A 53 -4.41 4.37 23.43
N VAL A 54 -3.80 3.23 23.13
CA VAL A 54 -4.46 1.98 22.80
C VAL A 54 -5.22 1.40 24.00
N GLN A 55 -4.65 1.40 25.20
CA GLN A 55 -5.34 0.94 26.41
C GLN A 55 -6.55 1.81 26.80
N ARG A 56 -6.54 3.10 26.48
CA ARG A 56 -7.70 3.99 26.68
C ARG A 56 -8.84 3.73 25.71
N HIS A 57 -8.59 3.01 24.61
CA HIS A 57 -9.57 2.73 23.56
C HIS A 57 -9.69 1.24 23.24
N LEU A 58 -9.68 0.39 24.27
CA LEU A 58 -10.05 -1.03 24.17
C LEU A 58 -11.56 -1.19 23.90
N GLU A 59 -12.02 -0.68 22.75
CA GLU A 59 -13.25 -1.13 22.11
C GLU A 59 -12.87 -1.96 20.87
N PRO A 60 -13.37 -3.19 20.73
CA PRO A 60 -12.98 -4.10 19.66
C PRO A 60 -13.63 -3.81 18.30
N THR A 61 -14.18 -2.61 18.08
CA THR A 61 -14.89 -2.29 16.83
C THR A 61 -14.43 -0.95 16.27
N MET A 62 -13.67 -1.00 15.17
CA MET A 62 -13.83 0.03 14.14
C MET A 62 -15.30 -0.07 13.67
N PRO A 63 -16.12 0.99 13.78
CA PRO A 63 -17.50 0.95 13.35
C PRO A 63 -17.57 0.77 11.82
N ALA A 64 -18.57 0.04 11.36
CA ALA A 64 -18.88 -0.14 9.93
C ALA A 64 -18.90 1.23 9.23
N GLU A 65 -18.04 1.42 8.23
CA GLU A 65 -18.00 2.65 7.46
C GLU A 65 -19.09 2.63 6.38
N VAL A 66 -20.03 3.56 6.53
CA VAL A 66 -21.09 3.84 5.57
C VAL A 66 -20.48 4.44 4.31
N GLY A 67 -20.62 3.72 3.20
CA GLY A 67 -20.20 4.18 1.88
C GLY A 67 -21.11 3.61 0.79
N GLN A 68 -22.40 3.93 0.82
CA GLN A 68 -23.27 3.83 -0.35
C GLN A 68 -24.29 4.97 -0.36
N SER A 69 -24.13 5.84 -1.36
CA SER A 69 -25.18 6.77 -1.79
C SER A 69 -26.38 5.95 -2.26
N THR A 70 -27.51 6.07 -1.57
CA THR A 70 -28.80 5.55 -2.02
C THR A 70 -29.33 6.45 -3.15
N GLU A 71 -29.34 5.93 -4.37
CA GLU A 71 -30.21 6.43 -5.43
C GLU A 71 -31.49 5.57 -5.43
N THR A 72 -32.61 6.26 -5.34
CA THR A 72 -33.96 5.77 -5.08
C THR A 72 -34.46 4.85 -6.19
N THR A 73 -34.97 3.67 -5.85
CA THR A 73 -36.02 3.02 -6.64
C THR A 73 -36.98 2.29 -5.71
N ASP A 74 -38.25 2.66 -5.85
CA ASP A 74 -39.42 2.33 -5.04
C ASP A 74 -39.75 0.82 -5.01
N PRO A 75 -40.28 0.25 -3.89
CA PRO A 75 -40.58 -1.17 -3.77
C PRO A 75 -42.05 -1.46 -4.09
N SER A 76 -42.32 -2.52 -4.86
CA SER A 76 -43.67 -3.09 -4.86
C SER A 76 -43.70 -4.56 -5.24
N LEU A 77 -44.33 -5.33 -4.34
CA LEU A 77 -44.95 -6.65 -4.50
C LEU A 77 -44.00 -7.85 -4.47
N ALA A 78 -44.25 -8.95 -3.74
CA ALA A 78 -45.14 -9.31 -2.64
C ALA A 78 -44.74 -10.79 -2.34
N GLU A 79 -44.52 -11.17 -1.08
CA GLU A 79 -44.61 -12.58 -0.69
C GLU A 79 -46.10 -12.99 -0.58
N PRO A 80 -46.44 -14.30 -0.61
CA PRO A 80 -46.46 -15.03 0.67
C PRO A 80 -46.01 -16.51 0.61
N THR A 81 -45.25 -16.88 1.65
CA THR A 81 -45.31 -18.07 2.52
C THR A 81 -45.95 -19.37 2.03
N THR A 82 -45.25 -20.51 2.21
CA THR A 82 -45.79 -21.69 2.94
C THR A 82 -44.66 -22.60 3.47
N THR A 83 -44.78 -22.95 4.75
CA THR A 83 -44.08 -24.00 5.50
C THR A 83 -44.57 -25.40 5.11
N ASN A 84 -43.72 -26.43 5.19
CA ASN A 84 -44.05 -27.76 5.73
C ASN A 84 -42.80 -28.62 5.99
N ALA A 85 -42.82 -29.32 7.12
CA ALA A 85 -41.79 -30.23 7.61
C ALA A 85 -42.29 -31.68 7.54
N VAL A 86 -41.42 -32.58 7.03
CA VAL A 86 -41.10 -33.97 7.47
C VAL A 86 -42.23 -35.03 7.34
N GLU A 87 -42.06 -36.21 6.69
CA GLU A 87 -41.30 -37.42 7.13
C GLU A 87 -41.20 -38.49 5.96
N PRO A 88 -40.69 -39.74 6.15
CA PRO A 88 -39.60 -40.35 5.40
C PRO A 88 -40.03 -41.37 4.32
N GLY A 89 -39.26 -41.46 3.23
CA GLY A 89 -39.46 -42.45 2.17
C GLY A 89 -38.26 -43.38 2.03
N THR A 90 -38.40 -44.62 2.50
CA THR A 90 -37.53 -45.75 2.17
C THR A 90 -37.64 -46.06 0.67
N GLY A 91 -36.60 -45.73 -0.10
CA GLY A 91 -36.47 -46.05 -1.52
C GLY A 91 -35.05 -46.49 -1.83
N THR A 92 -34.88 -47.80 -2.04
CA THR A 92 -33.68 -48.46 -2.57
C THR A 92 -33.29 -47.86 -3.92
N GLY A 93 -32.20 -47.09 -3.94
CA GLY A 93 -31.58 -46.52 -5.13
C GLY A 93 -30.07 -46.78 -5.11
N THR A 94 -29.65 -47.64 -6.02
CA THR A 94 -28.29 -48.15 -6.22
C THR A 94 -27.36 -47.05 -6.74
N GLY A 95 -26.28 -46.77 -6.01
CA GLY A 95 -25.01 -46.27 -6.53
C GLY A 95 -24.94 -44.87 -7.15
N THR A 96 -24.35 -43.92 -6.42
CA THR A 96 -23.36 -43.01 -7.02
C THR A 96 -22.38 -42.61 -5.94
N GLY A 97 -21.09 -42.92 -6.16
CA GLY A 97 -20.03 -42.67 -5.19
C GLY A 97 -20.02 -41.21 -4.75
N GLY A 98 -20.11 -40.98 -3.44
CA GLY A 98 -19.94 -39.68 -2.84
C GLY A 98 -18.57 -39.14 -3.23
N THR A 99 -18.54 -38.27 -4.24
CA THR A 99 -17.37 -37.46 -4.54
C THR A 99 -17.23 -36.53 -3.35
N ALA A 100 -16.16 -36.68 -2.58
CA ALA A 100 -15.82 -35.71 -1.54
C ALA A 100 -15.91 -34.29 -2.14
N PRO A 101 -16.45 -33.29 -1.42
CA PRO A 101 -16.61 -31.96 -1.98
C PRO A 101 -15.28 -31.48 -2.54
N ALA A 102 -15.27 -31.09 -3.81
CA ALA A 102 -14.06 -30.61 -4.48
C ALA A 102 -13.45 -29.47 -3.66
N THR A 103 -12.14 -29.49 -3.46
CA THR A 103 -11.44 -28.41 -2.76
C THR A 103 -11.73 -27.08 -3.48
N PRO A 104 -12.21 -26.05 -2.78
CA PRO A 104 -12.53 -24.77 -3.41
C PRO A 104 -11.31 -24.18 -4.13
N SER A 105 -11.53 -23.56 -5.29
CA SER A 105 -10.44 -22.87 -5.99
C SER A 105 -9.84 -21.76 -5.12
N ARG A 106 -8.57 -21.41 -5.35
CA ARG A 106 -7.91 -20.32 -4.62
C ARG A 106 -8.69 -19.01 -4.70
N GLN A 107 -9.23 -18.70 -5.88
CA GLN A 107 -10.11 -17.55 -6.09
C GLN A 107 -11.35 -17.62 -5.20
N ALA A 108 -12.03 -18.78 -5.14
CA ALA A 108 -13.21 -18.95 -4.30
C ALA A 108 -12.89 -18.76 -2.81
N GLN A 109 -11.73 -19.27 -2.36
CA GLN A 109 -11.28 -19.09 -0.98
C GLN A 109 -10.98 -17.62 -0.64
N VAL A 110 -10.32 -16.88 -1.55
CA VAL A 110 -10.07 -15.45 -1.36
C VAL A 110 -11.39 -14.66 -1.36
N TYR A 111 -12.29 -14.95 -2.30
CA TYR A 111 -13.59 -14.26 -2.39
C TYR A 111 -14.44 -14.52 -1.15
N ALA A 112 -14.42 -15.74 -0.60
CA ALA A 112 -15.08 -16.05 0.65
C ALA A 112 -14.57 -15.17 1.80
N LYS A 113 -13.25 -14.97 1.91
CA LYS A 113 -12.68 -14.07 2.93
C LYS A 113 -12.96 -12.59 2.68
N LEU A 114 -12.87 -12.12 1.43
CA LEU A 114 -13.21 -10.74 1.08
C LEU A 114 -14.63 -10.38 1.55
N ASN A 115 -15.60 -11.29 1.38
CA ASN A 115 -16.98 -11.06 1.80
C ASN A 115 -17.16 -10.83 3.32
N THR A 116 -16.20 -11.24 4.16
CA THR A 116 -16.29 -11.13 5.63
C THR A 116 -16.01 -9.73 6.19
N THR A 117 -15.63 -8.78 5.33
CA THR A 117 -15.26 -7.41 5.72
C THR A 117 -15.88 -6.40 4.78
N ASP A 118 -16.11 -5.18 5.26
CA ASP A 118 -16.67 -4.10 4.44
C ASP A 118 -15.73 -3.72 3.30
N THR A 119 -14.42 -3.56 3.60
CA THR A 119 -13.39 -3.31 2.59
C THR A 119 -13.29 -4.43 1.57
N GLY A 120 -13.38 -5.69 1.98
CA GLY A 120 -13.35 -6.81 1.05
C GLY A 120 -14.59 -6.86 0.16
N ARG A 121 -15.78 -6.54 0.67
CA ARG A 121 -16.98 -6.37 -0.16
C ARG A 121 -16.86 -5.18 -1.12
N TRP A 122 -16.27 -4.07 -0.68
CA TRP A 122 -15.92 -2.96 -1.57
C TRP A 122 -14.97 -3.42 -2.69
N ALA A 123 -13.92 -4.18 -2.38
CA ALA A 123 -12.96 -4.68 -3.38
C ALA A 123 -13.64 -5.61 -4.39
N LEU A 124 -14.52 -6.50 -3.94
CA LEU A 124 -15.36 -7.32 -4.82
C LEU A 124 -16.27 -6.45 -5.69
N GLY A 125 -16.86 -5.40 -5.13
CA GLY A 125 -17.67 -4.43 -5.87
C GLY A 125 -16.88 -3.71 -6.97
N VAL A 126 -15.63 -3.31 -6.71
CA VAL A 126 -14.73 -2.74 -7.72
C VAL A 126 -14.41 -3.75 -8.83
N ILE A 127 -14.04 -4.98 -8.44
CA ILE A 127 -13.74 -6.06 -9.39
C ILE A 127 -14.94 -6.32 -10.30
N ASP A 128 -16.15 -6.39 -9.73
CA ASP A 128 -17.37 -6.63 -10.50
C ASP A 128 -17.77 -5.44 -11.37
N LYS A 129 -17.78 -4.22 -10.80
CA LYS A 129 -18.14 -2.98 -11.51
C LYS A 129 -17.31 -2.78 -12.78
N TRP A 130 -15.99 -2.99 -12.67
CA TRP A 130 -15.07 -2.74 -13.77
C TRP A 130 -14.68 -4.00 -14.55
N LYS A 131 -15.27 -5.15 -14.20
CA LYS A 131 -14.96 -6.48 -14.76
C LYS A 131 -13.46 -6.75 -14.78
N ILE A 132 -12.78 -6.48 -13.67
CA ILE A 132 -11.33 -6.61 -13.52
C ILE A 132 -10.95 -8.11 -13.56
N PRO A 133 -10.13 -8.56 -14.51
CA PRO A 133 -9.55 -9.90 -14.46
C PRO A 133 -8.57 -10.01 -13.29
N VAL A 134 -8.69 -11.06 -12.49
CA VAL A 134 -7.78 -11.34 -11.37
C VAL A 134 -7.12 -12.71 -11.55
N ASP A 135 -5.79 -12.72 -11.65
CA ASP A 135 -5.00 -13.95 -11.65
C ASP A 135 -4.45 -14.25 -10.25
N TYR A 136 -5.09 -15.18 -9.55
CA TYR A 136 -4.66 -15.64 -8.22
C TYR A 136 -3.51 -16.65 -8.24
N ASN A 137 -3.07 -17.07 -9.43
CA ASN A 137 -2.04 -18.09 -9.62
C ASN A 137 -0.78 -17.50 -10.27
N PHE A 138 -0.60 -16.18 -10.22
CA PHE A 138 0.54 -15.51 -10.80
C PHE A 138 1.86 -16.04 -10.19
N ALA A 139 2.76 -16.52 -11.05
CA ALA A 139 4.00 -17.19 -10.64
C ALA A 139 5.20 -16.24 -10.47
N GLY A 140 5.04 -14.95 -10.77
CA GLY A 140 6.10 -13.96 -10.66
C GLY A 140 6.29 -13.42 -9.24
N VAL A 141 7.14 -12.41 -9.11
CA VAL A 141 7.45 -11.75 -7.83
C VAL A 141 6.40 -10.68 -7.53
N GLY A 142 5.97 -10.62 -6.27
CA GLY A 142 5.01 -9.63 -5.81
C GLY A 142 3.60 -9.84 -6.36
N SER A 143 2.71 -8.94 -5.95
CA SER A 143 1.36 -8.79 -6.48
C SER A 143 1.22 -7.36 -6.93
N PHE A 144 0.44 -7.12 -7.98
CA PHE A 144 0.31 -5.81 -8.58
C PHE A 144 -0.91 -5.71 -9.48
N HIS A 145 -1.40 -4.50 -9.64
CA HIS A 145 -2.28 -4.12 -10.73
C HIS A 145 -1.46 -3.61 -11.93
N GLN A 146 -1.74 -4.15 -13.12
CA GLN A 146 -1.16 -3.66 -14.37
C GLN A 146 -2.20 -3.71 -15.49
N ALA A 147 -2.32 -2.59 -16.22
CA ALA A 147 -3.16 -2.47 -17.42
C ALA A 147 -4.62 -2.96 -17.24
N GLY A 148 -5.23 -2.67 -16.08
CA GLY A 148 -6.61 -3.04 -15.79
C GLY A 148 -6.81 -4.49 -15.34
N LYS A 149 -5.75 -5.21 -14.99
CA LYS A 149 -5.76 -6.57 -14.44
C LYS A 149 -5.03 -6.61 -13.11
N ILE A 150 -5.45 -7.51 -12.22
CA ILE A 150 -4.79 -7.76 -10.94
C ILE A 150 -4.07 -9.10 -11.00
N PHE A 151 -2.80 -9.11 -10.57
CA PHE A 151 -1.97 -10.31 -10.44
C PHE A 151 -1.66 -10.51 -8.96
N VAL A 152 -2.05 -11.65 -8.41
CA VAL A 152 -1.79 -12.01 -7.01
C VAL A 152 -0.85 -13.19 -6.97
N ASN A 153 0.28 -13.03 -6.28
CA ASN A 153 1.29 -14.06 -6.18
C ASN A 153 0.70 -15.36 -5.58
N ARG A 154 0.91 -16.46 -6.30
CA ARG A 154 0.44 -17.80 -5.91
C ARG A 154 1.06 -18.30 -4.60
N SER A 155 2.23 -17.80 -4.21
CA SER A 155 2.91 -18.22 -2.98
C SER A 155 2.34 -17.58 -1.71
N LEU A 156 1.47 -16.57 -1.82
CA LEU A 156 0.84 -15.95 -0.66
C LEU A 156 -0.14 -16.93 0.01
N SER A 157 -0.26 -16.83 1.33
CA SER A 157 -1.38 -17.46 2.04
C SER A 157 -2.71 -16.87 1.56
N ILE A 158 -3.83 -17.56 1.81
CA ILE A 158 -5.16 -17.02 1.45
C ILE A 158 -5.42 -15.71 2.19
N ASP A 159 -4.97 -15.57 3.45
CA ASP A 159 -5.09 -14.32 4.21
C ASP A 159 -4.32 -13.18 3.54
N ALA A 160 -3.04 -13.39 3.22
CA ALA A 160 -2.22 -12.38 2.57
C ALA A 160 -2.75 -12.02 1.17
N ALA A 161 -3.16 -13.02 0.39
CA ALA A 161 -3.78 -12.80 -0.92
C ALA A 161 -5.07 -11.98 -0.82
N THR A 162 -5.89 -12.21 0.22
CA THR A 162 -7.11 -11.45 0.48
C THR A 162 -6.80 -9.98 0.77
N LEU A 163 -5.86 -9.71 1.68
CA LEU A 163 -5.47 -8.34 2.04
C LEU A 163 -4.85 -7.60 0.85
N VAL A 164 -3.95 -8.26 0.11
CA VAL A 164 -3.35 -7.71 -1.10
C VAL A 164 -4.40 -7.44 -2.18
N THR A 165 -5.44 -8.27 -2.32
CA THR A 165 -6.50 -7.99 -3.29
C THR A 165 -7.24 -6.69 -2.98
N MET A 166 -7.45 -6.36 -1.70
CA MET A 166 -8.06 -5.07 -1.33
C MET A 166 -7.17 -3.88 -1.71
N HIS A 167 -5.85 -4.05 -1.59
CA HIS A 167 -4.85 -3.08 -2.03
C HIS A 167 -4.90 -2.89 -3.56
N GLU A 168 -4.79 -3.99 -4.32
CA GLU A 168 -4.77 -3.92 -5.79
C GLU A 168 -6.09 -3.45 -6.39
N ALA A 169 -7.22 -3.70 -5.73
CA ALA A 169 -8.51 -3.17 -6.14
C ALA A 169 -8.55 -1.64 -6.11
N GLN A 170 -7.82 -0.98 -5.19
CA GLN A 170 -7.70 0.48 -5.18
C GLN A 170 -7.00 1.00 -6.44
N HIS A 171 -5.86 0.41 -6.79
CA HIS A 171 -5.16 0.79 -8.01
C HIS A 171 -6.02 0.54 -9.26
N ALA A 172 -6.76 -0.57 -9.28
CA ALA A 172 -7.68 -0.88 -10.37
C ALA A 172 -8.81 0.16 -10.48
N ASP A 173 -9.44 0.55 -9.37
CA ASP A 173 -10.49 1.58 -9.36
C ASP A 173 -9.93 2.94 -9.79
N THR A 174 -8.78 3.35 -9.27
CA THR A 174 -8.12 4.60 -9.65
C THR A 174 -7.78 4.62 -11.15
N PHE A 175 -7.29 3.50 -11.70
CA PHE A 175 -7.03 3.38 -13.13
C PHE A 175 -8.32 3.44 -13.96
N LYS A 176 -9.33 2.63 -13.63
CA LYS A 176 -10.57 2.53 -14.42
C LYS A 176 -11.47 3.76 -14.33
N SER A 177 -11.41 4.49 -13.21
CA SER A 177 -12.14 5.76 -13.04
C SER A 177 -11.46 6.96 -13.72
N GLY A 178 -10.34 6.76 -14.43
CA GLY A 178 -9.60 7.85 -15.06
C GLY A 178 -8.86 8.76 -14.07
N ARG A 179 -8.74 8.35 -12.80
CA ARG A 179 -8.09 9.10 -11.74
C ARG A 179 -6.61 8.79 -11.60
N ALA A 180 -6.05 7.81 -12.33
CA ALA A 180 -4.63 7.48 -12.27
C ALA A 180 -3.73 8.68 -12.61
N ALA A 181 -2.52 8.68 -12.04
CA ALA A 181 -1.50 9.66 -12.38
C ALA A 181 -1.00 9.40 -13.80
N ASP A 182 -1.17 10.36 -14.69
CA ASP A 182 -0.63 10.29 -16.03
C ASP A 182 0.80 10.84 -16.03
N VAL A 183 1.75 9.94 -16.27
CA VAL A 183 3.16 10.28 -16.30
C VAL A 183 3.46 11.30 -17.38
N SER A 184 2.73 11.33 -18.50
CA SER A 184 3.01 12.19 -19.65
C SER A 184 2.50 13.63 -19.49
N SER A 185 1.38 13.83 -18.79
CA SER A 185 0.75 15.15 -18.64
C SER A 185 1.08 15.87 -17.32
N LEU A 186 1.43 15.15 -16.25
CA LEU A 186 1.67 15.78 -14.95
C LEU A 186 3.12 16.27 -14.78
N PRO A 187 3.33 17.43 -14.14
CA PRO A 187 4.63 17.80 -13.58
C PRO A 187 5.15 16.73 -12.63
N ARG A 188 6.48 16.60 -12.53
CA ARG A 188 7.13 15.54 -11.74
C ARG A 188 6.63 15.46 -10.29
N ALA A 189 6.53 16.62 -9.63
CA ALA A 189 6.07 16.70 -8.24
C ALA A 189 4.62 16.22 -8.10
N ASP A 190 3.72 16.67 -8.99
CA ASP A 190 2.31 16.29 -8.98
C ASP A 190 2.10 14.82 -9.31
N TYR A 191 2.89 14.28 -10.23
CA TYR A 191 2.90 12.85 -10.54
C TYR A 191 3.27 12.01 -9.31
N ILE A 192 4.38 12.36 -8.64
CA ILE A 192 4.84 11.66 -7.44
C ILE A 192 3.80 11.75 -6.33
N ALA A 193 3.29 12.96 -6.05
CA ALA A 193 2.28 13.17 -5.01
C ALA A 193 1.01 12.36 -5.27
N LYS A 194 0.52 12.35 -6.52
CA LYS A 194 -0.68 11.61 -6.91
C LYS A 194 -0.47 10.09 -6.84
N LYS A 195 0.72 9.60 -7.17
CA LYS A 195 1.08 8.19 -7.00
C LYS A 195 1.12 7.80 -5.52
N ILE A 196 1.77 8.59 -4.67
CA ILE A 196 1.82 8.33 -3.22
C ILE A 196 0.42 8.37 -2.60
N ALA A 197 -0.44 9.30 -3.01
CA ALA A 197 -1.81 9.36 -2.51
C ALA A 197 -2.63 8.10 -2.85
N ASP A 198 -2.42 7.52 -4.03
CA ASP A 198 -3.08 6.27 -4.43
C ASP A 198 -2.56 5.06 -3.62
N GLU A 199 -1.25 4.97 -3.40
CA GLU A 199 -0.65 3.93 -2.54
C GLU A 199 -1.12 4.06 -1.08
N ALA A 200 -1.20 5.29 -0.55
CA ALA A 200 -1.68 5.54 0.80
C ALA A 200 -3.14 5.11 0.98
N GLU A 201 -4.00 5.42 0.02
CA GLU A 201 -5.39 4.95 0.02
C GLU A 201 -5.46 3.41 -0.06
N ALA A 202 -4.60 2.77 -0.86
CA ALA A 202 -4.56 1.31 -0.99
C ALA A 202 -4.14 0.65 0.34
N VAL A 203 -3.14 1.21 1.01
CA VAL A 203 -2.68 0.77 2.34
C VAL A 203 -3.75 0.98 3.42
N VAL A 204 -4.45 2.11 3.43
CA VAL A 204 -5.54 2.36 4.40
C VAL A 204 -6.63 1.30 4.24
N ARG A 205 -7.05 0.99 3.01
CA ARG A 205 -8.03 -0.08 2.76
C ARG A 205 -7.53 -1.43 3.24
N GLN A 206 -6.27 -1.74 2.97
CA GLN A 206 -5.65 -2.97 3.43
C GLN A 206 -5.63 -3.06 4.97
N ILE A 207 -5.31 -1.97 5.67
CA ILE A 207 -5.37 -1.89 7.13
C ILE A 207 -6.80 -2.10 7.63
N GLU A 208 -7.76 -1.37 7.09
CA GLU A 208 -9.18 -1.43 7.47
C GLU A 208 -9.78 -2.82 7.26
N GLY A 209 -9.40 -3.50 6.18
CA GLY A 209 -9.78 -4.89 5.95
C GLY A 209 -9.06 -5.88 6.87
N SER A 210 -7.81 -5.59 7.25
CA SER A 210 -7.02 -6.49 8.10
C SER A 210 -7.52 -6.58 9.54
N VAL A 211 -7.99 -5.48 10.13
CA VAL A 211 -8.45 -5.42 11.53
C VAL A 211 -9.54 -6.46 11.85
N PRO A 212 -10.68 -6.52 11.12
CA PRO A 212 -11.70 -7.54 11.37
C PRO A 212 -11.27 -8.96 10.96
N MET A 213 -10.26 -9.10 10.10
CA MET A 213 -9.70 -10.41 9.76
C MET A 213 -8.81 -10.95 10.88
N THR A 214 -7.90 -10.14 11.42
CA THR A 214 -7.00 -10.54 12.52
C THR A 214 -7.76 -10.81 13.80
N ALA A 215 -8.84 -10.06 14.07
CA ALA A 215 -9.77 -10.34 15.16
C ALA A 215 -10.42 -11.74 15.07
N ARG A 216 -10.45 -12.34 13.87
CA ARG A 216 -10.95 -13.70 13.61
C ARG A 216 -9.83 -14.73 13.40
N GLY A 217 -8.61 -14.39 13.79
CA GLY A 217 -7.46 -15.29 13.73
C GLY A 217 -6.73 -15.34 12.39
N ALA A 218 -7.01 -14.43 11.45
CA ALA A 218 -6.24 -14.35 10.21
C ALA A 218 -4.82 -13.82 10.46
N SER A 219 -3.87 -14.29 9.65
CA SER A 219 -2.47 -13.85 9.72
C SER A 219 -2.19 -12.63 8.84
N LEU A 220 -1.36 -11.71 9.32
CA LEU A 220 -0.81 -10.60 8.53
C LEU A 220 0.44 -10.99 7.72
N ALA A 221 1.02 -12.16 7.98
CA ALA A 221 2.30 -12.56 7.40
C ALA A 221 2.25 -12.57 5.86
N GLY A 222 3.21 -11.88 5.24
CA GLY A 222 3.31 -11.78 3.77
C GLY A 222 2.36 -10.77 3.12
N SER A 223 1.53 -10.05 3.88
CA SER A 223 0.62 -9.04 3.33
C SER A 223 1.30 -7.68 3.05
N GLY A 224 2.44 -7.39 3.69
CA GLY A 224 3.06 -6.06 3.66
C GLY A 224 2.58 -5.11 4.76
N ILE A 225 1.51 -5.47 5.48
CA ILE A 225 1.04 -4.75 6.68
C ILE A 225 1.47 -5.49 7.94
N THR A 226 1.77 -4.74 9.01
CA THR A 226 2.13 -5.26 10.32
C THR A 226 1.24 -4.65 11.40
N GLN A 227 1.17 -5.28 12.57
CA GLN A 227 0.41 -4.73 13.70
C GLN A 227 0.89 -3.33 14.08
N GLY A 228 2.20 -3.06 14.06
CA GLY A 228 2.73 -1.73 14.37
C GLY A 228 2.27 -0.64 13.40
N LEU A 229 2.05 -0.95 12.12
CA LEU A 229 1.49 0.00 11.14
C LEU A 229 0.00 0.25 11.40
N ILE A 230 -0.75 -0.81 11.74
CA ILE A 230 -2.16 -0.71 12.13
C ILE A 230 -2.29 0.21 13.36
N ASP A 231 -1.43 0.03 14.36
CA ASP A 231 -1.45 0.80 15.60
C ASP A 231 -1.14 2.28 15.34
N ARG A 232 -0.15 2.59 14.48
CA ARG A 232 0.17 3.95 14.04
C ARG A 232 -1.02 4.62 13.33
N TYR A 233 -1.65 3.93 12.38
CA TYR A 233 -2.86 4.42 11.71
C TYR A 233 -3.98 4.72 12.70
N ARG A 234 -4.29 3.79 13.60
CA ARG A 234 -5.34 3.95 14.61
C ARG A 234 -5.04 5.09 15.57
N ALA A 235 -3.78 5.27 15.99
CA ALA A 235 -3.38 6.37 16.84
C ALA A 235 -3.66 7.74 16.17
N ALA A 236 -3.27 7.90 14.90
CA ALA A 236 -3.55 9.12 14.13
C ALA A 236 -5.06 9.35 13.93
N PHE A 237 -5.80 8.27 13.62
CA PHE A 237 -7.26 8.31 13.48
C PHE A 237 -7.95 8.79 14.77
N TYR A 238 -7.64 8.16 15.91
CA TYR A 238 -8.30 8.50 17.17
C TYR A 238 -7.85 9.86 17.72
N ALA A 239 -6.59 10.25 17.53
CA ALA A 239 -6.15 11.60 17.88
C ALA A 239 -6.96 12.67 17.11
N LYS A 240 -7.26 12.44 15.83
CA LYS A 240 -8.12 13.35 15.06
C LYS A 240 -9.57 13.32 15.51
N ARG A 241 -10.07 12.14 15.88
CA ARG A 241 -11.43 11.97 16.40
C ARG A 241 -11.64 12.82 17.66
N ASP A 242 -10.73 12.71 18.62
CA ASP A 242 -10.83 13.44 19.89
C ASP A 242 -10.80 14.97 19.64
N GLN A 243 -10.00 15.44 18.67
CA GLN A 243 -10.00 16.85 18.26
C GLN A 243 -11.34 17.29 17.66
N LEU A 244 -11.94 16.47 16.78
CA LEU A 244 -13.21 16.79 16.12
C LEU A 244 -14.38 16.78 17.12
N GLU A 245 -14.43 15.78 17.99
CA GLU A 245 -15.46 15.67 19.04
C GLU A 245 -15.39 16.82 20.05
N ALA A 246 -14.18 17.29 20.38
CA ALA A 246 -14.00 18.46 21.24
C ALA A 246 -14.37 19.77 20.53
N ALA A 247 -14.12 19.88 19.22
CA ALA A 247 -14.40 21.10 18.45
C ALA A 247 -15.87 21.23 18.05
N ASP A 248 -16.53 20.12 17.73
CA ASP A 248 -17.94 20.08 17.34
C ASP A 248 -18.61 18.79 17.86
N PRO A 249 -19.21 18.84 19.07
CA PRO A 249 -19.94 17.71 19.64
C PRO A 249 -21.19 17.29 18.87
N THR A 250 -21.66 18.09 17.90
CA THR A 250 -22.86 17.80 17.10
C THR A 250 -22.55 17.10 15.79
N MET A 251 -21.26 17.02 15.41
CA MET A 251 -20.83 16.35 14.19
C MET A 251 -21.23 14.87 14.22
N SER A 252 -21.84 14.40 13.14
CA SER A 252 -22.23 12.99 13.05
C SER A 252 -21.01 12.07 13.13
N ARG A 253 -21.19 10.90 13.74
CA ARG A 253 -20.15 9.86 13.83
C ARG A 253 -19.59 9.48 12.45
N ALA A 254 -20.43 9.43 11.43
CA ALA A 254 -20.03 9.09 10.07
C ALA A 254 -19.08 10.14 9.48
N GLU A 255 -19.39 11.43 9.67
CA GLU A 255 -18.54 12.52 9.19
C GLU A 255 -17.22 12.59 9.96
N ILE A 256 -17.27 12.40 11.29
CA ILE A 256 -16.04 12.29 12.11
C ILE A 256 -15.15 11.17 11.58
N ASN A 257 -15.67 9.97 11.38
CA ASN A 257 -14.89 8.84 10.90
C ASN A 257 -14.29 9.10 9.51
N ARG A 258 -15.08 9.67 8.59
CA ARG A 258 -14.61 10.07 7.26
C ARG A 258 -13.42 11.03 7.36
N LEU A 259 -13.53 12.09 8.18
CA LEU A 259 -12.48 13.08 8.34
C LEU A 259 -11.24 12.51 9.04
N CYS A 260 -11.41 11.61 10.02
CA CYS A 260 -10.32 10.90 10.67
C CYS A 260 -9.56 9.99 9.70
N ARG A 261 -10.28 9.24 8.86
CA ARG A 261 -9.70 8.38 7.82
C ARG A 261 -8.90 9.20 6.81
N ILE A 262 -9.47 10.29 6.30
CA ILE A 262 -8.78 11.22 5.39
C ILE A 262 -7.53 11.79 6.06
N HIS A 263 -7.63 12.24 7.30
CA HIS A 263 -6.49 12.78 8.03
C HIS A 263 -5.38 11.74 8.22
N ALA A 264 -5.71 10.55 8.73
CA ALA A 264 -4.72 9.50 8.97
C ALA A 264 -4.06 9.00 7.67
N ARG A 265 -4.81 8.99 6.55
CA ARG A 265 -4.25 8.71 5.22
C ARG A 265 -3.25 9.79 4.79
N ASP A 266 -3.68 11.05 4.82
CA ASP A 266 -2.94 12.18 4.24
C ASP A 266 -1.74 12.62 5.09
N THR A 267 -1.72 12.27 6.38
CA THR A 267 -0.61 12.54 7.29
C THR A 267 0.21 11.29 7.57
N GLU A 268 -0.30 10.38 8.40
CA GLU A 268 0.43 9.25 8.93
C GLU A 268 0.81 8.26 7.83
N VAL A 269 -0.15 7.74 7.07
CA VAL A 269 0.12 6.70 6.05
C VAL A 269 0.96 7.26 4.91
N THR A 270 0.67 8.49 4.46
CA THR A 270 1.47 9.18 3.43
C THR A 270 2.93 9.35 3.87
N SER A 271 3.18 9.64 5.16
CA SER A 271 4.54 9.79 5.67
C SER A 271 5.38 8.53 5.48
N TRP A 272 4.78 7.34 5.56
CA TRP A 272 5.48 6.05 5.46
C TRP A 272 6.20 5.84 4.12
N PHE A 273 5.70 6.46 3.05
CA PHE A 273 6.28 6.41 1.71
C PHE A 273 7.44 7.39 1.51
N THR A 274 7.61 8.31 2.44
CA THR A 274 8.62 9.39 2.40
C THR A 274 9.69 9.25 3.47
N ASP A 275 9.36 8.69 4.63
CA ASP A 275 10.26 8.52 5.78
C ASP A 275 11.08 7.21 5.74
N GLY A 276 10.81 6.35 4.75
CA GLY A 276 11.49 5.06 4.58
C GLY A 276 10.87 3.90 5.37
N THR A 277 9.72 4.11 6.03
CA THR A 277 8.92 3.02 6.64
C THR A 277 8.52 2.00 5.57
N PHE A 278 8.10 2.47 4.39
CA PHE A 278 7.96 1.66 3.19
C PHE A 278 9.10 1.92 2.22
N VAL A 279 9.80 0.85 1.86
CA VAL A 279 10.76 0.81 0.75
C VAL A 279 10.18 -0.01 -0.38
N THR A 280 10.48 0.37 -1.62
CA THR A 280 9.99 -0.37 -2.78
C THR A 280 10.67 -1.74 -2.88
N SER A 281 9.90 -2.79 -3.18
CA SER A 281 10.42 -4.15 -3.36
C SER A 281 11.32 -4.30 -4.60
N THR A 282 11.32 -3.30 -5.49
CA THR A 282 12.13 -3.21 -6.71
C THR A 282 13.51 -2.58 -6.50
N GLY A 283 13.83 -2.03 -5.31
CA GLY A 283 15.07 -1.29 -5.05
C GLY A 283 16.34 -2.11 -4.79
N GLY A 284 16.22 -3.44 -4.60
CA GLY A 284 17.36 -4.26 -4.20
C GLY A 284 17.97 -3.81 -2.85
N ALA A 285 19.30 -3.92 -2.70
CA ALA A 285 20.03 -3.56 -1.46
C ALA A 285 20.07 -2.05 -1.16
N ALA A 286 19.64 -1.21 -2.10
CA ALA A 286 19.48 0.23 -1.88
C ALA A 286 18.02 0.48 -1.50
N ASN A 287 17.77 0.96 -0.28
CA ASN A 287 16.44 1.36 0.18
C ASN A 287 15.92 2.53 -0.68
N VAL A 288 15.32 2.25 -1.84
CA VAL A 288 14.73 3.24 -2.73
C VAL A 288 13.37 3.64 -2.18
N THR A 289 13.22 4.92 -1.83
CA THR A 289 11.94 5.48 -1.37
C THR A 289 10.94 5.51 -2.52
N TYR A 290 9.64 5.54 -2.21
CA TYR A 290 8.61 5.62 -3.25
C TYR A 290 8.71 6.93 -4.06
N SER A 291 9.14 8.03 -3.43
CA SER A 291 9.43 9.28 -4.13
C SER A 291 10.54 9.13 -5.16
N GLN A 292 11.61 8.40 -4.83
CA GLN A 292 12.70 8.10 -5.77
C GLN A 292 12.23 7.17 -6.90
N HIS A 293 11.47 6.14 -6.55
CA HIS A 293 10.92 5.18 -7.51
C HIS A 293 10.03 5.87 -8.55
N TYR A 294 9.00 6.62 -8.13
CA TYR A 294 8.12 7.32 -9.08
C TYR A 294 8.80 8.49 -9.78
N GLY A 295 9.74 9.15 -9.11
CA GLY A 295 10.59 10.15 -9.74
C GLY A 295 11.35 9.56 -10.93
N LYS A 296 11.99 8.40 -10.74
CA LYS A 296 12.69 7.69 -11.81
C LYS A 296 11.74 7.30 -12.94
N THR A 297 10.55 6.77 -12.63
CA THR A 297 9.53 6.45 -13.66
C THR A 297 9.16 7.67 -14.49
N TRP A 298 9.02 8.84 -13.86
CA TRP A 298 8.75 10.09 -14.56
C TRP A 298 9.92 10.56 -15.44
N ASP A 299 11.14 10.44 -14.91
CA ASP A 299 12.38 10.83 -15.59
C ASP A 299 12.64 9.93 -16.81
N ASP A 300 12.45 8.61 -16.67
CA ASP A 300 12.61 7.60 -17.73
C ASP A 300 11.60 7.82 -18.87
N ALA A 301 10.35 8.18 -18.55
CA ALA A 301 9.31 8.43 -19.56
C ALA A 301 9.60 9.65 -20.45
N ARG A 302 10.53 10.54 -20.04
CA ARG A 302 10.88 11.78 -20.74
C ARG A 302 12.29 11.82 -21.29
N THR A 303 13.09 10.79 -21.00
CA THR A 303 14.42 10.68 -21.56
C THR A 303 14.35 9.68 -22.71
N PRO A 304 14.52 10.10 -23.98
CA PRO A 304 14.59 9.14 -25.08
C PRO A 304 15.73 8.16 -24.81
N PRO A 305 15.57 6.87 -25.13
CA PRO A 305 16.71 5.95 -25.08
C PRO A 305 17.82 6.51 -25.96
N SER A 306 19.06 6.53 -25.46
CA SER A 306 20.20 6.95 -26.27
C SER A 306 20.23 6.12 -27.56
N PRO A 307 20.43 6.75 -28.74
CA PRO A 307 20.53 6.00 -29.98
C PRO A 307 21.65 4.95 -29.82
N ALA A 308 21.33 3.70 -30.18
CA ALA A 308 22.31 2.64 -30.18
C ALA A 308 23.52 3.09 -31.01
N PRO A 309 24.77 2.84 -30.54
CA PRO A 309 25.94 3.18 -31.33
C PRO A 309 25.81 2.49 -32.69
N ALA A 310 25.85 3.28 -33.76
CA ALA A 310 25.83 2.77 -35.11
C ALA A 310 26.97 1.75 -35.21
N GLY A 311 26.62 0.47 -35.28
CA GLY A 311 27.58 -0.60 -35.48
C GLY A 311 28.33 -0.29 -36.76
N GLY A 312 29.59 0.11 -36.62
CA GLY A 312 30.48 0.32 -37.74
C GLY A 312 30.61 -1.01 -38.49
N ALA A 313 29.97 -1.10 -39.65
CA ALA A 313 30.34 -2.07 -40.66
C ALA A 313 31.69 -1.62 -41.22
N GLY A 314 32.75 -2.27 -40.74
CA GLY A 314 34.07 -2.28 -41.33
C GLY A 314 34.37 -3.67 -41.85
#